data_AF-A0A9E4HXJ8-F1
#
_entry.id   AF-A0A9E4HXJ8-F1
#
_cell.length_a   1.000
_cell.length_b   1.000
_cell.length_c   1.000
_cell.angle_alpha   90.00
_cell.angle_beta   90.00
_cell.angle_gamma   90.00
#
_symmetry.space_group_name_H-M   'P 1'
#
loop_
_entity.id
_entity.type
_entity.pdbx_description
1 polymer ?
#
loop_
_entity_poly.entity_id
_entity_poly.type
_entity_poly.pdbx_seq_one_letter_code
_entity_poly.pdbx_strand_id
1 'polypeptide(L)'
;MPASSSARRTAGPFDWLLLATLGVIWGASFLGVELALSGFPPILIAAGRITMAAILLVAAAMISGHGLPKLTTATDRRIWLHCLGMGFFTNALPFTLLSWGQQLVTSGFAGISMAVVPLFVLPLAHLLVPNETMTKARTIGFVTGFIGVVLL
;
A
#
# COMPACT_ATOMS: atom_id res chain seq x y z
N MET A 1 8.99 -24.67 -21.36
CA MET A 1 7.60 -24.42 -20.94
C MET A 1 7.14 -23.13 -21.61
N PRO A 2 6.14 -23.15 -22.52
CA PRO A 2 5.70 -21.94 -23.20
C PRO A 2 4.94 -21.05 -22.22
N ALA A 3 5.33 -19.78 -22.17
CA ALA A 3 4.72 -18.74 -21.34
C ALA A 3 3.23 -18.61 -21.69
N SER A 4 2.37 -18.79 -20.69
CA SER A 4 0.94 -18.55 -20.82
C SER A 4 0.72 -17.07 -21.15
N SER A 5 0.14 -16.84 -22.33
CA SER A 5 -0.37 -15.54 -22.76
C SER A 5 -1.46 -15.10 -21.79
N SER A 6 -1.14 -14.18 -20.88
CA SER A 6 -2.12 -13.49 -20.04
C SER A 6 -2.98 -12.60 -20.94
N ALA A 7 -4.10 -13.15 -21.42
CA ALA A 7 -5.13 -12.37 -22.09
C ALA A 7 -5.49 -11.19 -21.19
N ARG A 8 -5.29 -9.97 -21.68
CA ARG A 8 -5.70 -8.74 -20.98
C ARG A 8 -7.21 -8.80 -20.77
N ARG A 9 -7.67 -9.26 -19.60
CA ARG A 9 -9.08 -9.17 -19.21
C ARG A 9 -9.47 -7.70 -19.20
N THR A 10 -10.52 -7.36 -19.94
CA THR A 10 -11.18 -6.06 -19.82
C THR A 10 -11.82 -5.96 -18.44
N ALA A 11 -11.56 -4.86 -17.73
CA ALA A 11 -12.10 -4.65 -16.38
C ALA A 11 -13.63 -4.72 -16.41
N GLY A 12 -14.19 -5.67 -15.68
CA GLY A 12 -15.63 -5.86 -15.56
C GLY A 12 -16.25 -4.93 -14.51
N PRO A 13 -17.59 -4.88 -14.40
CA PRO A 13 -18.29 -4.09 -13.37
C PRO A 13 -17.85 -4.42 -11.94
N PHE A 14 -17.47 -5.68 -11.70
CA PHE A 14 -16.96 -6.14 -10.41
C PHE A 14 -15.59 -5.55 -10.07
N ASP A 15 -14.70 -5.41 -11.06
CA ASP A 15 -13.38 -4.79 -10.85
C ASP A 15 -13.52 -3.31 -10.48
N TRP A 16 -14.49 -2.60 -11.10
CA TRP A 16 -14.82 -1.22 -10.75
C TRP A 16 -15.41 -1.09 -9.35
N LEU A 17 -16.27 -2.02 -8.94
CA LEU A 17 -16.79 -2.06 -7.57
C LEU A 17 -15.68 -2.29 -6.53
N LEU A 18 -14.74 -3.20 -6.82
CA LEU A 18 -13.58 -3.43 -5.97
C LEU A 18 -12.70 -2.19 -5.86
N LEU A 19 -12.44 -1.51 -6.98
CA LEU A 19 -11.69 -0.25 -7.00
C LEU A 19 -12.37 0.86 -6.18
N ALA A 20 -13.68 1.03 -6.34
CA ALA A 20 -14.46 2.00 -5.57
C ALA A 20 -14.41 1.68 -4.07
N THR A 21 -14.62 0.41 -3.71
CA THR A 21 -14.55 -0.06 -2.31
C THR A 21 -13.16 0.17 -1.72
N LEU A 22 -12.10 -0.13 -2.47
CA LEU A 22 -10.72 0.13 -2.07
C LEU A 22 -10.48 1.61 -1.82
N GLY A 23 -10.97 2.48 -2.70
CA GLY A 23 -10.89 3.94 -2.54
C GLY A 23 -11.59 4.43 -1.28
N VAL A 24 -12.79 3.93 -0.99
CA VAL A 24 -13.54 4.26 0.23
C VAL A 24 -12.79 3.79 1.48
N ILE A 25 -12.29 2.55 1.49
CA ILE A 25 -11.54 1.99 2.63
C ILE A 25 -10.29 2.83 2.91
N TRP A 26 -9.52 3.16 1.88
CA TRP A 26 -8.31 3.97 2.03
C TRP A 26 -8.61 5.40 2.44
N GLY A 27 -9.59 6.06 1.81
CA GLY A 27 -10.01 7.42 2.17
C GLY A 27 -10.50 7.51 3.61
N ALA A 28 -11.37 6.59 4.03
CA ALA A 28 -11.87 6.53 5.41
C ALA A 28 -10.75 6.27 6.42
N SER A 29 -9.69 5.52 6.04
CA SER A 29 -8.55 5.29 6.92
C SER A 29 -7.80 6.59 7.26
N PHE A 30 -7.59 7.50 6.30
CA PHE A 30 -6.91 8.78 6.57
C PHE A 30 -7.76 9.70 7.45
N LEU A 31 -9.07 9.74 7.20
CA LEU A 31 -10.03 10.46 8.04
C LEU A 31 -10.03 9.91 9.48
N GLY A 32 -10.00 8.59 9.63
CA GLY A 32 -9.91 7.94 10.94
C GLY A 32 -8.62 8.28 11.70
N VAL A 33 -7.49 8.39 11.00
CA VAL A 33 -6.22 8.83 11.61
C VAL A 33 -6.29 10.29 12.03
N GLU A 34 -6.83 11.17 11.19
CA GLU A 34 -7.02 12.59 11.54
C GLU A 34 -7.92 12.75 12.77
N LEU A 35 -9.02 12.01 12.84
CA LEU A 35 -9.89 12.02 14.01
C LEU A 35 -9.19 11.49 15.27
N ALA A 36 -8.41 10.40 15.16
CA ALA A 36 -7.68 9.84 16.28
C ALA A 36 -6.56 10.77 16.79
N LEU A 37 -5.96 11.58 15.91
CA LEU A 37 -4.92 12.55 16.28
C LEU A 37 -5.45 13.67 17.20
N SER A 38 -6.77 13.85 17.29
CA SER A 38 -7.36 14.79 18.25
C SER A 38 -7.19 14.37 19.72
N GLY A 39 -7.00 13.08 19.98
CA GLY A 39 -6.91 12.52 21.34
C GLY A 39 -5.63 11.73 21.63
N PHE A 40 -4.88 11.33 20.60
CA PHE A 40 -3.71 10.46 20.76
C PHE A 40 -2.49 10.96 19.98
N PRO A 41 -1.27 10.69 20.50
CA PRO A 41 -0.05 11.03 19.78
C PRO A 41 0.11 10.18 18.51
N PRO A 42 0.74 10.73 17.45
CA PRO A 42 0.85 10.10 16.13
C PRO A 42 1.51 8.72 16.17
N ILE A 43 2.54 8.56 17.01
CA ILE A 43 3.26 7.29 17.14
C ILE A 43 2.38 6.18 17.72
N LEU A 44 1.45 6.52 18.61
CA LEU A 44 0.55 5.53 19.21
C LEU A 44 -0.49 5.05 18.19
N ILE A 45 -0.95 5.94 17.31
CA ILE A 45 -1.87 5.59 16.23
C ILE A 45 -1.18 4.68 15.21
N ALA A 46 0.04 5.04 14.79
CA ALA A 46 0.85 4.22 13.89
C ALA A 46 1.18 2.86 14.52
N ALA A 47 1.59 2.83 15.79
CA ALA A 47 1.86 1.61 16.54
C ALA A 47 0.62 0.73 16.63
N GLY A 48 -0.53 1.27 17.04
CA GLY A 48 -1.79 0.54 17.11
C GLY A 48 -2.19 -0.08 15.77
N ARG A 49 -2.08 0.68 14.68
CA ARG A 49 -2.33 0.20 13.32
C ARG A 49 -1.42 -0.97 12.94
N ILE A 50 -0.13 -0.85 13.20
CA ILE A 50 0.86 -1.87 12.83
C ILE A 50 0.74 -3.10 13.72
N THR A 51 0.47 -2.93 15.01
CA THR A 51 0.22 -4.03 15.94
C THR A 51 -1.03 -4.81 15.55
N MET A 52 -2.14 -4.14 15.19
CA MET A 52 -3.33 -4.81 14.67
C MET A 52 -3.02 -5.59 13.39
N ALA A 53 -2.31 -4.97 12.44
CA ALA A 53 -1.90 -5.64 11.20
C ALA A 53 -1.01 -6.87 11.49
N ALA A 54 -0.09 -6.76 12.43
CA ALA A 54 0.78 -7.85 12.85
C ALA A 54 -0.02 -9.01 13.48
N ILE A 55 -0.96 -8.71 14.38
CA ILE A 55 -1.82 -9.73 15.00
C ILE A 55 -2.63 -10.47 13.92
N LEU A 56 -3.26 -9.74 13.00
CA LEU A 56 -4.04 -10.33 11.91
C LEU A 56 -3.17 -11.18 10.99
N LEU A 57 -1.97 -10.70 10.64
CA LEU A 57 -1.04 -11.43 9.79
C LEU A 57 -0.55 -12.71 10.46
N VAL A 58 -0.21 -12.65 11.75
CA VAL A 58 0.18 -13.83 12.54
C VAL A 58 -0.97 -14.82 12.64
N ALA A 59 -2.19 -14.35 12.93
CA ALA A 59 -3.38 -15.20 12.97
C ALA A 59 -3.61 -15.89 11.61
N ALA A 60 -3.53 -15.14 10.51
CA ALA A 60 -3.66 -15.69 9.16
C ALA A 60 -2.57 -16.74 8.87
N ALA A 61 -1.30 -16.46 9.20
CA ALA A 61 -0.20 -17.40 9.00
C ALA A 61 -0.38 -18.71 9.79
N MET A 62 -0.92 -18.63 11.00
CA MET A 62 -1.23 -19.79 11.84
C MET A 62 -2.40 -20.60 11.26
N ILE A 63 -3.49 -19.94 10.84
CA ILE A 63 -4.67 -20.60 10.25
C ILE A 63 -4.34 -21.23 8.90
N SER A 64 -3.50 -20.59 8.09
CA SER A 64 -3.05 -21.12 6.79
C SER A 64 -2.05 -22.28 6.90
N GLY A 65 -1.73 -22.75 8.11
CA GLY A 65 -0.85 -23.90 8.34
C GLY A 65 0.64 -23.67 8.02
N HIS A 66 1.02 -22.45 7.64
CA HIS A 66 2.43 -22.10 7.37
C HIS A 66 3.20 -21.86 8.67
N GLY A 67 2.51 -21.40 9.73
CA GLY A 67 3.13 -21.08 11.01
C GLY A 67 4.15 -19.93 10.92
N LEU A 68 4.87 -19.68 12.01
CA LEU A 68 5.96 -18.71 12.04
C LEU A 68 7.31 -19.39 11.72
N PRO A 69 8.23 -18.72 11.01
CA PRO A 69 9.58 -19.24 10.78
C PRO A 69 10.28 -19.51 12.12
N LYS A 70 10.82 -20.74 12.31
CA LYS A 70 11.48 -21.15 13.56
C LYS A 70 12.85 -20.46 13.68
N LEU A 71 13.25 -19.92 14.83
CA LEU A 71 14.54 -19.23 14.97
C LEU A 71 15.80 -20.14 15.00
N THR A 72 15.63 -21.43 14.70
CA THR A 72 16.65 -22.48 14.84
C THR A 72 17.66 -22.52 13.69
N THR A 73 17.28 -22.14 12.46
CA THR A 73 18.17 -22.23 11.28
C THR A 73 18.69 -20.86 10.87
N ALA A 74 19.90 -20.80 10.28
CA ALA A 74 20.47 -19.57 9.73
C ALA A 74 19.56 -18.92 8.65
N THR A 75 18.87 -19.73 7.86
CA THR A 75 17.89 -19.29 6.86
C THR A 75 16.70 -18.58 7.51
N ASP A 76 16.19 -19.12 8.62
CA ASP A 76 15.04 -18.55 9.30
C ASP A 76 15.37 -17.21 9.97
N ARG A 77 16.59 -17.07 10.51
CA ARG A 77 17.09 -15.78 11.03
C ARG A 77 17.17 -14.72 9.93
N ARG A 78 17.57 -15.11 8.71
CA ARG A 78 17.52 -14.21 7.54
C ARG A 78 16.09 -13.83 7.18
N ILE A 79 15.12 -14.75 7.24
CA ILE A 79 13.71 -14.42 6.98
C ILE A 79 13.23 -13.38 8.00
N TRP A 80 13.51 -13.58 9.28
CA TRP A 80 13.20 -12.60 10.33
C TRP A 80 13.85 -11.23 10.09
N LEU A 81 15.11 -11.20 9.64
CA LEU A 81 15.79 -9.95 9.31
C LEU A 81 15.14 -9.23 8.12
N HIS A 82 14.76 -9.96 7.06
CA HIS A 82 14.02 -9.37 5.94
C HIS A 82 12.63 -8.92 6.35
N CYS A 83 11.91 -9.67 7.19
CA CYS A 83 10.62 -9.29 7.73
C CYS A 83 10.70 -8.03 8.59
N LEU A 84 11.73 -7.91 9.44
CA LEU A 84 11.98 -6.71 10.24
C LEU A 84 12.33 -5.52 9.35
N GLY A 85 13.25 -5.70 8.40
CA GLY A 85 13.62 -4.65 7.46
C GLY A 85 12.42 -4.18 6.64
N MET A 86 11.69 -5.10 6.01
CA MET A 86 10.49 -4.76 5.24
C MET A 86 9.43 -4.12 6.14
N GLY A 87 9.08 -4.70 7.28
CA GLY A 87 8.10 -4.13 8.20
C GLY A 87 8.47 -2.73 8.65
N PHE A 88 9.75 -2.48 8.92
CA PHE A 88 10.24 -1.16 9.28
C PHE A 88 10.13 -0.15 8.13
N PHE A 89 10.70 -0.47 6.96
CA PHE A 89 10.79 0.47 5.83
C PHE A 89 9.47 0.66 5.08
N THR A 90 8.59 -0.35 5.06
CA THR A 90 7.33 -0.29 4.28
C THR A 90 6.12 0.03 5.14
N ASN A 91 6.18 -0.16 6.46
CA ASN A 91 5.06 0.12 7.35
C ASN A 91 5.44 1.08 8.49
N ALA A 92 6.37 0.70 9.37
CA ALA A 92 6.64 1.47 10.60
C ALA A 92 7.08 2.91 10.34
N LEU A 93 8.13 3.08 9.55
CA LEU A 93 8.64 4.38 9.18
C LEU A 93 7.62 5.22 8.39
N PRO A 94 7.04 4.74 7.28
CA PRO A 94 6.13 5.56 6.47
C PRO A 94 4.83 5.89 7.20
N PHE A 95 4.21 4.96 7.94
CA PHE A 95 2.96 5.27 8.65
C PHE A 95 3.18 6.18 9.85
N THR A 96 4.34 6.11 10.52
CA THR A 96 4.67 7.05 11.59
C THR A 96 4.89 8.46 11.03
N LEU A 97 5.63 8.59 9.93
CA LEU A 97 5.82 9.86 9.24
C LEU A 97 4.52 10.43 8.69
N LEU A 98 3.65 9.57 8.15
CA LEU A 98 2.33 9.95 7.68
C LEU A 98 1.48 10.51 8.83
N SER A 99 1.32 9.77 9.93
CA SER A 99 0.55 10.23 11.09
C SER A 99 1.15 11.50 11.69
N TRP A 100 2.48 11.64 11.66
CA TRP A 100 3.13 12.87 12.08
C TRP A 100 2.80 14.05 11.16
N GLY A 101 2.88 13.85 9.84
CA GLY A 101 2.54 14.86 8.84
C GLY A 101 1.08 15.27 8.86
N GLN A 102 0.16 14.34 9.13
CA GLN A 102 -1.28 14.58 9.27
C GLN A 102 -1.66 15.50 10.45
N GLN A 103 -0.73 15.85 11.34
CA GLN A 103 -0.97 16.91 12.33
C GLN A 103 -0.93 18.31 11.71
N LEU A 104 -0.28 18.46 10.55
CA LEU A 104 -0.07 19.73 9.86
C LEU A 104 -0.91 19.86 8.58
N VAL A 105 -1.48 18.76 8.10
CA VAL A 105 -2.22 18.69 6.84
C VAL A 105 -3.52 17.91 7.02
N THR A 106 -4.52 18.21 6.19
CA THR A 106 -5.81 17.52 6.21
C THR A 106 -5.69 16.08 5.72
N SER A 107 -6.62 15.20 6.11
CA SER A 107 -6.72 13.84 5.55
C SER A 107 -6.87 13.82 4.03
N GLY A 108 -7.53 14.83 3.45
CA GLY A 108 -7.63 15.01 2.00
C GLY A 108 -6.26 15.16 1.36
N PHE A 109 -5.43 16.07 1.88
CA PHE A 109 -4.05 16.26 1.39
C PHE A 109 -3.20 15.00 1.57
N ALA A 110 -3.33 14.30 2.70
CA ALA A 110 -2.63 13.04 2.94
C ALA A 110 -3.02 11.95 1.92
N GLY A 111 -4.30 11.85 1.55
CA GLY A 111 -4.79 10.94 0.53
C GLY A 111 -4.27 11.27 -0.87
N ILE A 112 -4.32 12.55 -1.27
CA ILE A 112 -3.81 13.03 -2.58
C ILE A 112 -2.30 12.80 -2.68
N SER A 113 -1.56 12.96 -1.59
CA SER A 113 -0.12 12.69 -1.54
C SER A 113 0.24 11.24 -1.88
N MET A 114 -0.63 10.27 -1.60
CA MET A 114 -0.40 8.88 -2.01
C MET A 114 -0.57 8.65 -3.52
N ALA A 115 -1.27 9.54 -4.22
CA ALA A 115 -1.35 9.49 -5.67
C ALA A 115 -0.02 9.82 -6.36
N VAL A 116 0.95 10.36 -5.63
CA VAL A 116 2.33 10.54 -6.12
C VAL A 116 3.03 9.20 -6.37
N VAL A 117 2.66 8.13 -5.64
CA VAL A 117 3.25 6.80 -5.82
C VAL A 117 3.10 6.29 -7.26
N PRO A 118 1.90 6.20 -7.85
CA PRO A 118 1.78 5.80 -9.26
C PRO A 118 2.45 6.77 -10.23
N LEU A 119 2.63 8.06 -9.90
CA LEU A 119 3.40 9.00 -10.72
C LEU A 119 4.87 8.61 -10.86
N PHE A 120 5.47 8.04 -9.82
CA PHE A 120 6.83 7.52 -9.88
C PHE A 120 6.88 6.08 -10.39
N VAL A 121 5.94 5.24 -9.98
CA VAL A 121 5.93 3.81 -10.33
C VAL A 121 5.71 3.62 -11.83
N LEU A 122 4.82 4.37 -12.49
CA LEU A 122 4.51 4.14 -13.90
C LEU A 122 5.71 4.41 -14.85
N PRO A 123 6.42 5.56 -14.73
CA PRO A 123 7.62 5.81 -15.53
C PRO A 123 8.78 4.87 -15.18
N LEU A 124 8.99 4.60 -13.88
CA LEU A 124 10.06 3.69 -13.44
C LEU A 124 9.82 2.26 -13.94
N ALA A 125 8.58 1.77 -13.88
CA ALA A 125 8.22 0.46 -14.40
C ALA A 125 8.49 0.38 -15.91
N HIS A 126 8.17 1.43 -16.66
CA HIS A 126 8.44 1.46 -18.09
C HIS A 126 9.94 1.38 -18.44
N LEU A 127 10.79 2.01 -17.63
CA LEU A 127 12.24 2.05 -17.87
C LEU A 127 12.97 0.80 -17.34
N LEU A 128 12.53 0.27 -16.20
CA LEU A 128 13.24 -0.77 -15.46
C LEU A 128 12.68 -2.18 -15.67
N VAL A 129 11.42 -2.34 -16.10
CA VAL A 129 10.78 -3.66 -16.26
C VAL A 129 10.80 -4.08 -17.73
N PRO A 130 11.57 -5.13 -18.09
CA PRO A 130 11.57 -5.66 -19.45
C PRO A 130 10.17 -6.14 -19.86
N ASN A 131 9.72 -5.76 -21.05
CA ASN A 131 8.39 -6.05 -21.63
C ASN A 131 7.20 -5.27 -21.05
N GLU A 132 7.40 -4.28 -20.16
CA GLU A 132 6.32 -3.40 -19.72
C GLU A 132 6.26 -2.10 -20.53
N THR A 133 5.69 -2.18 -21.73
CA THR A 133 5.53 -1.01 -22.61
C THR A 133 4.32 -0.18 -22.20
N MET A 134 4.50 1.15 -22.07
CA MET A 134 3.37 2.07 -21.91
C MET A 134 2.47 2.03 -23.16
N THR A 135 1.28 1.46 -23.02
CA THR A 135 0.26 1.49 -24.07
C THR A 135 -0.47 2.83 -24.04
N LYS A 136 -0.97 3.30 -25.19
CA LYS A 136 -1.76 4.55 -25.28
C LYS A 136 -2.90 4.61 -24.25
N ALA A 137 -3.56 3.48 -23.98
CA ALA A 137 -4.61 3.38 -22.98
C ALA A 137 -4.11 3.60 -21.53
N ARG A 138 -2.93 3.07 -21.17
CA ARG A 138 -2.31 3.33 -19.86
C ARG A 138 -1.91 4.79 -19.70
N THR A 139 -1.38 5.41 -20.77
CA THR A 139 -1.04 6.84 -20.76
C THR A 139 -2.27 7.72 -20.59
N ILE A 140 -3.38 7.43 -21.28
CA ILE A 140 -4.64 8.19 -21.11
C ILE A 140 -5.16 8.02 -19.68
N GLY A 141 -5.24 6.78 -19.17
CA GLY A 141 -5.67 6.54 -17.78
C GLY A 141 -4.79 7.25 -16.75
N PHE A 142 -3.48 7.28 -16.97
CA PHE A 142 -2.54 8.01 -16.14
C PHE A 142 -2.79 9.52 -16.14
N VAL A 143 -2.91 10.12 -17.33
CA VAL A 143 -3.14 11.57 -17.47
C VAL A 143 -4.48 11.95 -16.84
N THR A 144 -5.54 11.18 -17.09
CA THR A 144 -6.85 11.42 -16.47
C THR A 144 -6.78 11.31 -14.94
N GLY A 145 -6.10 10.28 -14.41
CA GLY A 145 -5.88 10.14 -12.97
C GLY A 145 -5.08 11.30 -12.38
N PHE A 146 -4.02 11.74 -13.06
CA PHE A 146 -3.19 12.87 -12.65
C PHE A 146 -3.98 14.18 -12.62
N ILE A 147 -4.81 14.45 -13.64
CA ILE A 147 -5.70 15.63 -13.65
C ILE A 147 -6.65 15.59 -12.45
N GLY A 148 -7.23 14.43 -12.14
CA GLY A 148 -8.08 14.27 -10.96
C GLY A 148 -7.38 14.61 -9.65
N VAL A 149 -6.10 14.23 -9.51
CA VAL A 149 -5.27 14.54 -8.33
C VAL A 149 -4.95 16.04 -8.23
N VAL A 150 -4.73 16.71 -9.36
CA VAL A 150 -4.44 18.16 -9.40
C VAL A 150 -5.67 19.02 -9.07
N LEU A 151 -6.88 18.53 -9.33
CA LEU A 151 -8.12 19.25 -9.08
C LEU A 151 -8.65 19.13 -7.64
N LEU A 152 -8.25 18.09 -6.91
CA LEU A 152 -8.63 17.83 -5.52
C LEU A 152 -7.81 18.69 -4.54
#